data_AF-A0A413Q8H6-F1
#
_entry.id   AF-A0A413Q8H6-F1
#
_cell.length_a   1.000
_cell.length_b   1.000
_cell.length_c   1.000
_cell.angle_alpha   90.00
_cell.angle_beta   90.00
_cell.angle_gamma   90.00
#
_symmetry.space_group_name_H-M   'P 1'
#
loop_
_entity.id
_entity.type
_entity.pdbx_description
1 polymer ?
#
loop_
_entity_poly.entity_id
_entity_poly.type
_entity_poly.pdbx_seq_one_letter_code
_entity_poly.pdbx_strand_id
1 'polypeptide(L)'
;MGIEQKLIVFGSDPDFADNPRGFWEYINENTDYQTCWIIKNQTMYELLKSKGIECALEGSDYADEMVNKAHYLITSSFDFAYKKRPEQVHIAAWHGFPLKVIGFFDSATVSKNNYDGLKIVTTQTDLVTATSRFSHLTLSGMFAIDPRKVSETGYPRNDIMFHSDAKKELQKLVDINVEDSKLFFYLPTMRKGLKDEGEHFEKNIFNYQDYNVEELDKFLEKRNAYIVAKVHFADNELYKSGDFKLPKRLIFLDTDIMNSNMCTIYHIMDAFDGLITDYSSIYVDYLLLDKPIIFSCPDIEKYRADRGFIVDDPALLMPGAIVKAQDQLIKNMSDIINGDDAYKETRKNLMPFFHNHLDGKSSERLFEEMINLDVQNRVDSGKQVGHLFQKNVSPLDQYVDNEVQAEIFIDRGAGFNEDDKLIKRLRLSDTQDGIISSIEIDVDENVKMVRFDPDDIGRAVISSLEIYCGDQKQQNYSIIGGHEYNGQICFSSVDPQIIIPVNVDSSCKLKLVFNSYDFYSCGGKLIEGVINDNAVLNNNLAEKNDEINRLRTELNMVYSSTSWKMTGWYRKLGDFIKGRNR
;
A
#
# COMPACT_ATOMS: atom_id res chain seq x y z
N MET A 1 19.20 -1.52 16.47
CA MET A 1 19.87 -0.19 16.45
C MET A 1 18.94 0.83 17.07
N GLY A 2 19.48 1.82 17.79
CA GLY A 2 18.70 2.92 18.38
C GLY A 2 18.25 3.93 17.30
N ILE A 3 17.23 4.71 17.61
CA ILE A 3 16.73 5.81 16.76
C ILE A 3 17.63 7.03 16.93
N GLU A 4 18.06 7.62 15.82
CA GLU A 4 18.80 8.87 15.72
C GLU A 4 17.84 10.06 15.60
N GLN A 5 17.67 10.80 16.70
CA GLN A 5 16.66 11.85 16.85
C GLN A 5 16.76 13.01 15.83
N LYS A 6 17.93 13.22 15.23
CA LYS A 6 18.18 14.27 14.23
C LYS A 6 18.35 13.75 12.80
N LEU A 7 17.91 12.53 12.52
CA LEU A 7 17.96 11.97 11.17
C LEU A 7 16.57 11.96 10.53
N ILE A 8 16.47 12.54 9.33
CA ILE A 8 15.30 12.51 8.46
C ILE A 8 15.63 11.70 7.21
N VAL A 9 14.80 10.70 6.90
CA VAL A 9 14.89 9.95 5.66
C VAL A 9 13.75 10.36 4.73
N PHE A 10 14.10 10.66 3.48
CA PHE A 10 13.19 11.10 2.43
C PHE A 10 13.03 10.00 1.37
N GLY A 11 11.82 9.87 0.84
CA GLY A 11 11.53 9.05 -0.35
C GLY A 11 10.41 9.70 -1.17
N SER A 12 10.45 9.56 -2.49
CA SER A 12 9.39 10.08 -3.35
C SER A 12 9.24 9.24 -4.60
N ASP A 13 8.06 9.33 -5.21
CA ASP A 13 7.79 8.82 -6.55
C ASP A 13 7.24 9.95 -7.42
N PRO A 14 7.95 10.40 -8.47
CA PRO A 14 9.28 9.93 -8.89
C PRO A 14 10.39 10.27 -7.89
N ASP A 15 11.55 9.63 -8.01
CA ASP A 15 12.70 9.86 -7.13
C ASP A 15 13.10 11.33 -7.07
N PHE A 16 13.44 11.79 -5.86
CA PHE A 16 14.00 13.11 -5.60
C PHE A 16 13.13 14.28 -6.10
N ALA A 17 11.82 14.20 -5.84
CA ALA A 17 10.84 15.14 -6.36
C ALA A 17 9.72 15.45 -5.35
N ASP A 18 8.74 16.21 -5.82
CA ASP A 18 7.47 16.47 -5.12
C ASP A 18 7.64 17.20 -3.76
N ASN A 19 6.66 17.07 -2.87
CA ASN A 19 6.67 17.67 -1.54
C ASN A 19 7.86 17.24 -0.68
N PRO A 20 8.32 15.97 -0.69
CA PRO A 20 9.56 15.61 -0.01
C PRO A 20 10.77 16.42 -0.49
N ARG A 21 10.87 16.71 -1.79
CA ARG A 21 11.94 17.56 -2.34
C ARG A 21 11.85 19.00 -1.84
N GLY A 22 10.68 19.62 -1.91
CA GLY A 22 10.49 20.99 -1.40
C GLY A 22 10.80 21.09 0.09
N PHE A 23 10.36 20.11 0.87
CA PHE A 23 10.65 20.07 2.31
C PHE A 23 12.12 19.82 2.61
N TRP A 24 12.78 18.93 1.86
CA TRP A 24 14.21 18.67 2.00
C TRP A 24 15.06 19.92 1.76
N GLU A 25 14.74 20.73 0.74
CA GLU A 25 15.44 21.98 0.47
C GLU A 25 15.36 22.91 1.69
N TYR A 26 14.16 23.09 2.25
CA TYR A 26 13.95 23.88 3.46
C TYR A 26 14.73 23.34 4.66
N ILE A 27 14.68 22.03 4.92
CA ILE A 27 15.38 21.39 6.04
C ILE A 27 16.90 21.59 5.93
N ASN A 28 17.45 21.37 4.75
CA ASN A 28 18.88 21.47 4.49
C ASN A 28 19.41 22.91 4.63
N GLU A 29 18.57 23.91 4.35
CA GLU A 29 18.95 25.33 4.45
C GLU A 29 18.70 25.94 5.84
N ASN A 30 17.69 25.47 6.56
CA ASN A 30 17.16 26.16 7.76
C ASN A 30 17.35 25.39 9.07
N THR A 31 17.86 24.16 9.03
CA THR A 31 17.94 23.29 10.22
C THR A 31 19.28 22.57 10.33
N ASP A 32 19.51 21.87 11.44
CA ASP A 32 20.69 21.03 11.66
C ASP A 32 20.39 19.52 11.59
N TYR A 33 19.25 19.14 11.00
CA TYR A 33 18.90 17.75 10.77
C TYR A 33 19.78 17.13 9.69
N GLN A 34 20.23 15.90 9.96
CA GLN A 34 20.85 15.05 8.94
C GLN A 34 19.76 14.51 8.02
N THR A 35 20.02 14.48 6.73
CA THR A 35 19.06 14.00 5.73
C THR A 35 19.65 12.84 4.94
N CYS A 36 18.85 11.84 4.59
CA CYS A 36 19.23 10.82 3.61
C CYS A 36 18.06 10.51 2.68
N TRP A 37 18.32 10.41 1.38
CA TRP A 37 17.33 10.01 0.39
C TRP A 37 17.41 8.53 0.07
N ILE A 38 16.26 7.84 0.04
CA ILE A 38 16.19 6.50 -0.55
C ILE A 38 15.74 6.63 -1.99
N ILE A 39 16.55 6.11 -2.90
CA ILE A 39 16.40 6.29 -4.35
C ILE A 39 16.22 4.93 -5.01
N LYS A 40 15.26 4.83 -5.93
CA LYS A 40 14.97 3.60 -6.70
C LYS A 40 15.82 3.52 -7.96
N ASN A 41 16.01 4.64 -8.65
CA ASN A 41 16.69 4.73 -9.93
C ASN A 41 18.21 4.91 -9.79
N GLN A 42 18.98 4.00 -10.40
CA GLN A 42 20.44 4.02 -10.35
C GLN A 42 21.06 5.33 -10.87
N THR A 43 20.56 5.88 -11.98
CA THR A 43 21.06 7.11 -12.57
C THR A 43 20.86 8.30 -11.64
N MET A 44 19.68 8.39 -10.99
CA MET A 44 19.41 9.42 -10.00
C MET A 44 20.33 9.28 -8.77
N TYR A 45 20.52 8.05 -8.27
CA TYR A 45 21.41 7.80 -7.13
C TYR A 45 22.86 8.25 -7.43
N GLU A 46 23.40 7.92 -8.60
CA GLU A 46 24.73 8.35 -9.03
C GLU A 46 24.83 9.88 -9.16
N LEU A 47 23.78 10.52 -9.71
CA LEU A 47 23.70 11.96 -9.81
C LEU A 47 23.72 12.64 -8.44
N LEU A 48 22.87 12.22 -7.50
CA LEU A 48 22.81 12.79 -6.15
C LEU A 48 24.13 12.62 -5.41
N LYS A 49 24.74 11.43 -5.51
CA LYS A 49 26.05 11.16 -4.93
C LYS A 49 27.13 12.07 -5.52
N SER A 50 27.11 12.32 -6.83
CA SER A 50 28.05 13.24 -7.49
C SER A 50 27.90 14.70 -7.02
N LYS A 51 26.71 15.07 -6.55
CA LYS A 51 26.40 16.39 -5.97
C LYS A 51 26.66 16.45 -4.46
N GLY A 52 27.14 15.37 -3.85
CA GLY A 52 27.37 15.29 -2.40
C GLY A 52 26.09 15.23 -1.57
N ILE A 53 24.97 14.83 -2.17
CA ILE A 53 23.70 14.65 -1.47
C ILE A 53 23.66 13.23 -0.92
N GLU A 54 23.44 13.11 0.39
CA GLU A 54 23.42 11.83 1.07
C GLU A 54 22.21 11.00 0.62
N CYS A 55 22.47 9.81 0.09
CA CYS A 55 21.45 8.94 -0.47
C CYS A 55 21.87 7.46 -0.47
N ALA A 56 20.88 6.57 -0.48
CA ALA A 56 21.02 5.12 -0.56
C ALA A 56 20.10 4.54 -1.64
N LEU A 57 20.51 3.42 -2.25
CA LEU A 57 19.66 2.68 -3.18
C LEU A 57 18.64 1.81 -2.43
N GLU A 58 17.39 1.84 -2.87
CA GLU A 58 16.33 0.98 -2.33
C GLU A 58 16.75 -0.50 -2.35
N GLY A 59 16.56 -1.20 -1.22
CA GLY A 59 16.93 -2.60 -1.06
C GLY A 59 18.41 -2.86 -0.71
N SER A 60 19.24 -1.82 -0.56
CA SER A 60 20.59 -1.96 0.00
C SER A 60 20.58 -2.02 1.54
N ASP A 61 21.57 -2.70 2.13
CA ASP A 61 21.75 -2.74 3.59
C ASP A 61 21.85 -1.32 4.20
N TYR A 62 22.47 -0.40 3.46
CA TYR A 62 22.60 1.00 3.90
C TYR A 62 21.26 1.74 3.89
N ALA A 63 20.40 1.49 2.90
CA ALA A 63 19.05 2.05 2.89
C ALA A 63 18.23 1.52 4.07
N ASP A 64 18.28 0.22 4.32
CA ASP A 64 17.60 -0.39 5.48
C ASP A 64 18.18 0.13 6.80
N GLU A 65 19.49 0.33 6.91
CA GLU A 65 20.14 0.93 8.08
C GLU A 65 19.63 2.36 8.34
N MET A 66 19.63 3.22 7.31
CA MET A 66 19.20 4.61 7.42
C MET A 66 17.71 4.70 7.78
N VAL A 67 16.85 3.94 7.10
CA VAL A 67 15.42 3.88 7.42
C VAL A 67 15.20 3.37 8.84
N ASN A 68 15.95 2.38 9.32
CA ASN A 68 15.77 1.83 10.67
C ASN A 68 16.24 2.76 11.80
N LYS A 69 17.19 3.66 11.51
CA LYS A 69 17.73 4.63 12.47
C LYS A 69 17.01 5.96 12.45
N ALA A 70 16.41 6.37 11.34
CA ALA A 70 15.79 7.69 11.21
C ALA A 70 14.67 7.90 12.25
N HIS A 71 14.59 9.11 12.80
CA HIS A 71 13.45 9.51 13.64
C HIS A 71 12.26 9.92 12.77
N TYR A 72 12.52 10.63 11.67
CA TYR A 72 11.48 11.06 10.73
C TYR A 72 11.61 10.39 9.36
N LEU A 73 10.48 9.99 8.79
CA LEU A 73 10.33 9.39 7.47
C LEU A 73 9.37 10.26 6.66
N ILE A 74 9.86 10.94 5.62
CA ILE A 74 9.07 11.87 4.80
C ILE A 74 8.85 11.29 3.41
N THR A 75 7.60 11.14 2.99
CA THR A 75 7.27 10.52 1.69
C THR A 75 6.19 11.26 0.90
N SER A 76 6.21 11.13 -0.44
CA SER A 76 5.18 11.73 -1.32
C SER A 76 3.86 10.94 -1.29
N SER A 77 3.88 9.73 -0.76
CA SER A 77 2.70 8.90 -0.50
C SER A 77 2.89 8.22 0.86
N PHE A 78 2.53 6.95 0.99
CA PHE A 78 2.67 6.17 2.21
C PHE A 78 3.83 5.18 2.21
N ASP A 79 4.84 5.39 1.37
CA ASP A 79 6.08 4.62 1.43
C ASP A 79 6.69 4.68 2.85
N PHE A 80 7.45 3.64 3.21
CA PHE A 80 7.99 3.40 4.56
C PHE A 80 6.98 3.17 5.69
N ALA A 81 5.71 3.57 5.57
CA ALA A 81 4.69 3.35 6.60
C ALA A 81 4.55 1.85 6.96
N TYR A 82 4.71 0.96 5.98
CA TYR A 82 4.71 -0.50 6.18
C TYR A 82 5.84 -1.03 7.08
N LYS A 83 7.00 -0.37 7.12
CA LYS A 83 8.20 -0.80 7.84
C LYS A 83 8.52 0.08 9.05
N LYS A 84 7.70 1.10 9.30
CA LYS A 84 7.86 2.06 10.38
C LYS A 84 7.84 1.39 11.75
N ARG A 85 8.75 1.80 12.64
CA ARG A 85 8.87 1.33 14.04
C ARG A 85 8.14 2.27 15.02
N PRO A 86 7.77 1.81 16.24
CA PRO A 86 6.99 2.61 17.21
C PRO A 86 7.55 3.97 17.64
N GLU A 87 8.86 4.17 17.51
CA GLU A 87 9.56 5.42 17.87
C GLU A 87 9.77 6.37 16.68
N GLN A 88 9.39 5.96 15.47
CA GLN A 88 9.52 6.78 14.27
C GLN A 88 8.27 7.62 14.03
N VAL A 89 8.44 8.71 13.29
CA VAL A 89 7.37 9.56 12.79
C VAL A 89 7.40 9.54 11.26
N HIS A 90 6.33 9.04 10.67
CA HIS A 90 6.08 9.03 9.24
C HIS A 90 5.13 10.16 8.85
N ILE A 91 5.58 10.96 7.89
CA ILE A 91 4.85 12.09 7.32
C ILE A 91 4.63 11.81 5.84
N ALA A 92 3.38 11.58 5.46
CA ALA A 92 2.96 11.59 4.07
C ALA A 92 2.76 13.05 3.63
N ALA A 93 3.79 13.63 3.05
CA ALA A 93 3.74 14.97 2.45
C ALA A 93 2.82 15.03 1.21
N TRP A 94 2.26 13.88 0.82
CA TRP A 94 1.28 13.71 -0.26
C TRP A 94 1.80 14.23 -1.61
N HIS A 95 0.99 14.11 -2.67
CA HIS A 95 1.43 14.39 -4.04
C HIS A 95 0.42 15.20 -4.86
N GLY A 96 -0.52 15.87 -4.20
CA GLY A 96 -1.39 16.87 -4.83
C GLY A 96 -2.83 16.84 -4.34
N PHE A 97 -3.59 17.86 -4.76
CA PHE A 97 -4.98 17.99 -4.36
C PHE A 97 -5.83 16.79 -4.84
N PRO A 98 -6.66 16.18 -3.98
CA PRO A 98 -7.36 14.93 -4.28
C PRO A 98 -8.58 15.13 -5.18
N LEU A 99 -8.41 15.48 -6.45
CA LEU A 99 -9.54 15.71 -7.39
C LEU A 99 -10.29 14.44 -7.80
N LYS A 100 -9.57 13.31 -7.82
CA LYS A 100 -10.05 12.01 -8.32
C LYS A 100 -10.33 11.11 -7.12
N VAL A 101 -11.28 10.20 -7.25
CA VAL A 101 -11.53 9.20 -6.20
C VAL A 101 -10.36 8.21 -6.09
N ILE A 102 -9.86 8.03 -4.88
CA ILE A 102 -8.71 7.19 -4.53
C ILE A 102 -8.94 6.54 -3.17
N GLY A 103 -8.07 5.61 -2.78
CA GLY A 103 -8.18 4.90 -1.51
C GLY A 103 -9.50 4.12 -1.42
N PHE A 104 -10.13 4.12 -0.26
CA PHE A 104 -11.39 3.42 0.00
C PHE A 104 -12.57 3.93 -0.84
N PHE A 105 -12.44 5.08 -1.51
CA PHE A 105 -13.48 5.60 -2.40
C PHE A 105 -13.32 5.11 -3.85
N ASP A 106 -12.20 4.47 -4.20
CA ASP A 106 -11.97 3.93 -5.54
C ASP A 106 -12.43 2.47 -5.64
N SER A 107 -13.30 2.17 -6.61
CA SER A 107 -13.78 0.81 -6.91
C SER A 107 -12.67 -0.16 -7.35
N ALA A 108 -11.46 0.29 -7.68
CA ALA A 108 -10.31 -0.59 -7.90
C ALA A 108 -9.71 -1.17 -6.60
N THR A 109 -10.09 -0.66 -5.43
CA THR A 109 -9.68 -1.22 -4.13
C THR A 109 -10.47 -2.45 -3.71
N VAL A 110 -11.29 -3.02 -4.61
CA VAL A 110 -12.16 -4.18 -4.34
C VAL A 110 -11.37 -5.48 -4.08
N SER A 111 -10.08 -5.54 -4.39
CA SER A 111 -9.26 -6.68 -3.95
C SER A 111 -8.92 -6.57 -2.45
N LYS A 112 -9.17 -7.64 -1.69
CA LYS A 112 -8.94 -7.68 -0.23
C LYS A 112 -7.50 -7.28 0.15
N ASN A 113 -6.51 -7.74 -0.62
CA ASN A 113 -5.10 -7.40 -0.39
C ASN A 113 -4.83 -5.88 -0.48
N ASN A 114 -5.49 -5.17 -1.39
CA ASN A 114 -5.33 -3.72 -1.51
C ASN A 114 -5.98 -3.00 -0.31
N TYR A 115 -7.09 -3.54 0.19
CA TYR A 115 -7.81 -3.00 1.35
C TYR A 115 -6.97 -3.12 2.64
N ASP A 116 -6.40 -4.29 2.91
CA ASP A 116 -5.60 -4.51 4.13
C ASP A 116 -4.28 -3.74 4.11
N GLY A 117 -3.63 -3.64 2.93
CA GLY A 117 -2.46 -2.79 2.74
C GLY A 117 -2.77 -1.32 3.03
N LEU A 118 -3.89 -0.80 2.50
CA LEU A 118 -4.35 0.56 2.78
C LEU A 118 -4.58 0.77 4.29
N LYS A 119 -5.18 -0.18 4.99
CA LYS A 119 -5.40 -0.07 6.45
C LYS A 119 -4.10 0.06 7.24
N ILE A 120 -3.05 -0.71 6.89
CA ILE A 120 -1.75 -0.59 7.56
C ILE A 120 -1.16 0.79 7.32
N VAL A 121 -1.05 1.20 6.07
CA VAL A 121 -0.34 2.45 5.76
C VAL A 121 -1.03 3.67 6.34
N THR A 122 -2.36 3.70 6.30
CA THR A 122 -3.13 4.84 6.80
C THR A 122 -3.15 4.89 8.33
N THR A 123 -3.02 3.75 9.02
CA THR A 123 -2.89 3.72 10.49
C THR A 123 -1.48 4.05 10.97
N GLN A 124 -0.45 3.69 10.21
CA GLN A 124 0.95 3.95 10.55
C GLN A 124 1.40 5.38 10.27
N THR A 125 0.76 6.07 9.34
CA THR A 125 1.07 7.48 9.03
C THR A 125 0.69 8.38 10.21
N ASP A 126 1.58 9.29 10.60
CA ASP A 126 1.38 10.22 11.72
C ASP A 126 0.80 11.55 11.27
N LEU A 127 1.20 11.99 10.07
CA LEU A 127 0.81 13.25 9.50
C LEU A 127 0.61 13.12 7.98
N VAL A 128 -0.48 13.69 7.48
CA VAL A 128 -0.72 13.90 6.06
C VAL A 128 -0.88 15.39 5.81
N THR A 129 -0.15 15.95 4.86
CA THR A 129 -0.29 17.37 4.51
C THR A 129 -1.44 17.58 3.53
N ALA A 130 -2.18 18.68 3.71
CA ALA A 130 -3.30 19.09 2.87
C ALA A 130 -3.25 20.60 2.62
N THR A 131 -3.72 21.05 1.45
CA THR A 131 -3.66 22.48 1.09
C THR A 131 -4.79 23.31 1.69
N SER A 132 -5.93 22.70 2.00
CA SER A 132 -7.13 23.38 2.51
C SER A 132 -8.00 22.44 3.34
N ARG A 133 -8.99 23.01 4.04
CA ARG A 133 -10.03 22.25 4.75
C ARG A 133 -10.74 21.24 3.86
N PHE A 134 -10.95 21.57 2.59
CA PHE A 134 -11.59 20.65 1.66
C PHE A 134 -10.67 19.47 1.31
N SER A 135 -9.40 19.73 1.00
CA SER A 135 -8.40 18.66 0.81
C SER A 135 -8.25 17.80 2.08
N HIS A 136 -8.24 18.43 3.25
CA HIS A 136 -8.16 17.76 4.54
C HIS A 136 -9.28 16.73 4.73
N LEU A 137 -10.53 17.15 4.55
CA LEU A 137 -11.69 16.28 4.76
C LEU A 137 -11.75 15.17 3.72
N THR A 138 -11.42 15.49 2.47
CA THR A 138 -11.41 14.53 1.36
C THR A 138 -10.33 13.45 1.56
N LEU A 139 -9.09 13.83 1.93
CA LEU A 139 -8.02 12.87 2.23
C LEU A 139 -8.35 12.01 3.45
N SER A 140 -8.88 12.61 4.51
CA SER A 140 -9.33 11.87 5.70
C SER A 140 -10.38 10.81 5.33
N GLY A 141 -11.38 11.17 4.52
CA GLY A 141 -12.40 10.25 4.06
C GLY A 141 -11.87 9.13 3.16
N MET A 142 -11.09 9.49 2.12
CA MET A 142 -10.55 8.54 1.14
C MET A 142 -9.63 7.49 1.76
N PHE A 143 -8.88 7.86 2.79
CA PHE A 143 -7.90 6.97 3.43
C PHE A 143 -8.32 6.50 4.82
N ALA A 144 -9.53 6.83 5.26
CA ALA A 144 -10.02 6.57 6.62
C ALA A 144 -9.00 7.00 7.71
N ILE A 145 -8.27 8.09 7.44
CA ILE A 145 -7.26 8.63 8.35
C ILE A 145 -7.98 9.55 9.34
N ASP A 146 -7.59 9.45 10.62
CA ASP A 146 -8.06 10.38 11.65
C ASP A 146 -7.82 11.83 11.20
N PRO A 147 -8.85 12.69 11.12
CA PRO A 147 -8.69 14.07 10.64
C PRO A 147 -7.67 14.87 11.46
N ARG A 148 -7.40 14.49 12.72
CA ARG A 148 -6.37 15.13 13.56
C ARG A 148 -4.93 14.84 13.13
N LYS A 149 -4.75 13.89 12.20
CA LYS A 149 -3.48 13.57 11.53
C LYS A 149 -3.38 14.24 10.16
N VAL A 150 -4.41 14.92 9.69
CA VAL A 150 -4.35 15.67 8.44
C VAL A 150 -4.14 17.13 8.78
N SER A 151 -3.07 17.74 8.29
CA SER A 151 -2.72 19.13 8.63
C SER A 151 -2.74 20.02 7.40
N GLU A 152 -3.35 21.19 7.56
CA GLU A 152 -3.50 22.20 6.51
C GLU A 152 -2.24 23.06 6.36
N THR A 153 -1.06 22.46 6.42
CA THR A 153 0.17 23.09 5.94
C THR A 153 0.04 23.08 4.42
N GLY A 154 0.14 24.13 3.63
CA GLY A 154 0.26 23.98 2.17
C GLY A 154 1.30 22.93 1.70
N TYR A 155 1.50 22.80 0.39
CA TYR A 155 2.46 21.84 -0.14
C TYR A 155 3.88 22.41 -0.20
N PRO A 156 4.90 21.79 0.44
CA PRO A 156 6.30 22.24 0.38
C PRO A 156 6.83 22.47 -1.03
N ARG A 157 6.43 21.65 -2.01
CA ARG A 157 6.85 21.81 -3.42
C ARG A 157 6.40 23.14 -4.02
N ASN A 158 5.33 23.74 -3.48
CA ASN A 158 4.79 25.00 -3.98
C ASN A 158 5.61 26.21 -3.52
N ASP A 159 6.35 26.09 -2.41
CA ASP A 159 7.20 27.17 -1.90
C ASP A 159 8.29 27.56 -2.93
N ILE A 160 8.77 26.57 -3.70
CA ILE A 160 9.75 26.74 -4.79
C ILE A 160 9.31 27.83 -5.77
N MET A 161 8.02 27.91 -6.08
CA MET A 161 7.49 28.90 -7.02
C MET A 161 7.64 30.35 -6.54
N PHE A 162 7.80 30.58 -5.22
CA PHE A 162 7.89 31.92 -4.65
C PHE A 162 9.32 32.47 -4.59
N HIS A 163 10.33 31.62 -4.70
CA HIS A 163 11.75 32.03 -4.60
C HIS A 163 12.60 31.66 -5.80
N SER A 164 12.11 30.81 -6.71
CA SER A 164 12.84 30.44 -7.93
C SER A 164 12.84 31.56 -8.97
N ASP A 165 13.97 31.74 -9.66
CA ASP A 165 14.06 32.58 -10.86
C ASP A 165 13.60 31.74 -12.07
N ALA A 166 12.28 31.64 -12.25
CA ALA A 166 11.70 30.63 -13.12
C ALA A 166 12.11 30.74 -14.59
N LYS A 167 12.28 31.96 -15.10
CA LYS A 167 12.72 32.18 -16.48
C LYS A 167 14.17 31.75 -16.68
N LYS A 168 15.05 32.06 -15.72
CA LYS A 168 16.44 31.62 -15.75
C LYS A 168 16.56 30.11 -15.64
N GLU A 169 15.76 29.47 -14.78
CA GLU A 169 15.73 28.01 -14.68
C GLU A 169 15.21 27.38 -15.99
N LEU A 170 14.14 27.91 -16.58
CA LEU A 170 13.62 27.42 -17.85
C LEU A 170 14.63 27.59 -18.99
N GLN A 171 15.37 28.71 -19.03
CA GLN A 171 16.37 28.98 -20.06
C GLN A 171 17.49 27.93 -20.12
N LYS A 172 17.79 27.24 -19.00
CA LYS A 172 18.75 26.13 -18.97
C LYS A 172 18.22 24.87 -19.66
N LEU A 173 16.90 24.76 -19.82
CA LEU A 173 16.20 23.56 -20.29
C LEU A 173 15.78 23.67 -21.77
N VAL A 174 15.70 24.88 -22.33
CA VAL A 174 15.17 25.12 -23.68
C VAL A 174 16.07 26.04 -24.50
N ASP A 175 16.16 25.77 -25.81
CA ASP A 175 16.95 26.55 -26.78
C ASP A 175 16.09 27.61 -27.49
N ILE A 176 15.42 28.44 -26.70
CA ILE A 176 14.67 29.61 -27.16
C ILE A 176 15.00 30.81 -26.29
N ASN A 177 14.68 32.02 -26.76
CA ASN A 177 14.75 33.21 -25.91
C ASN A 177 13.50 33.25 -25.02
N VAL A 178 13.65 32.81 -23.76
CA VAL A 178 12.54 32.72 -22.79
C VAL A 178 11.96 34.11 -22.47
N GLU A 179 12.77 35.17 -22.47
CA GLU A 179 12.34 36.51 -22.08
C GLU A 179 11.42 37.17 -23.12
N ASP A 180 11.72 36.99 -24.40
CA ASP A 180 11.01 37.63 -25.52
C ASP A 180 9.83 36.80 -26.05
N SER A 181 9.60 35.61 -25.49
CA SER A 181 8.60 34.65 -25.98
C SER A 181 7.35 34.62 -25.11
N LYS A 182 6.21 34.29 -25.73
CA LYS A 182 4.99 33.92 -25.01
C LYS A 182 4.98 32.42 -24.72
N LEU A 183 4.79 32.03 -23.47
CA LEU A 183 5.03 30.65 -23.04
C LEU A 183 3.77 30.05 -22.40
N PHE A 184 3.34 28.91 -22.92
CA PHE A 184 2.23 28.14 -22.35
C PHE A 184 2.74 26.80 -21.85
N PHE A 185 2.49 26.47 -20.58
CA PHE A 185 2.89 25.20 -20.02
C PHE A 185 1.81 24.16 -20.27
N TYR A 186 2.10 23.09 -21.01
CA TYR A 186 1.19 21.98 -21.22
C TYR A 186 1.51 20.80 -20.29
N LEU A 187 0.61 20.54 -19.34
CA LEU A 187 0.73 19.48 -18.33
C LEU A 187 -0.54 18.61 -18.32
N PRO A 188 -0.70 17.71 -19.31
CA PRO A 188 -1.85 16.81 -19.36
C PRO A 188 -1.77 15.70 -18.30
N THR A 189 -2.93 15.16 -17.94
CA THR A 189 -3.04 13.94 -17.14
C THR A 189 -2.54 12.74 -17.95
N MET A 190 -1.85 11.81 -17.28
CA MET A 190 -1.47 10.53 -17.86
C MET A 190 -2.71 9.75 -18.30
N ARG A 191 -2.73 9.29 -19.56
CA ARG A 191 -3.86 8.52 -20.10
C ARG A 191 -3.69 7.01 -19.90
N LYS A 192 -2.45 6.52 -19.84
CA LYS A 192 -2.13 5.12 -19.50
C LYS A 192 -2.02 4.88 -17.98
N GLY A 193 -3.13 5.06 -17.27
CA GLY A 193 -3.24 4.79 -15.83
C GLY A 193 -3.60 3.35 -15.48
N LEU A 194 -3.86 3.09 -14.18
CA LEU A 194 -4.23 1.78 -13.64
C LEU A 194 -5.50 1.17 -14.27
N LYS A 195 -6.30 1.95 -15.01
CA LYS A 195 -7.59 1.57 -15.61
C LYS A 195 -7.73 1.89 -17.11
N ASP A 196 -6.65 2.21 -17.84
CA ASP A 196 -6.74 2.70 -19.23
C ASP A 196 -7.75 3.88 -19.38
N GLU A 197 -7.56 4.92 -18.56
CA GLU A 197 -8.53 5.99 -18.33
C GLU A 197 -8.61 7.02 -19.47
N GLY A 198 -9.82 7.28 -19.99
CA GLY A 198 -10.06 8.32 -20.99
C GLY A 198 -9.81 7.88 -22.44
N GLU A 199 -9.74 8.84 -23.38
CA GLU A 199 -9.34 8.55 -24.76
C GLU A 199 -7.83 8.71 -24.95
N HIS A 200 -7.22 7.80 -25.69
CA HIS A 200 -5.81 7.90 -26.05
C HIS A 200 -5.58 9.12 -26.96
N PHE A 201 -4.35 9.63 -26.95
CA PHE A 201 -3.86 10.56 -27.96
C PHE A 201 -3.70 9.83 -29.30
N GLU A 202 -4.80 9.49 -29.96
CA GLU A 202 -4.76 8.62 -31.14
C GLU A 202 -4.24 9.36 -32.38
N LYS A 203 -4.49 10.68 -32.46
CA LYS A 203 -4.23 11.46 -33.69
C LYS A 203 -3.46 12.75 -33.46
N ASN A 204 -3.53 13.34 -32.27
CA ASN A 204 -2.82 14.56 -31.91
C ASN A 204 -2.68 14.70 -30.38
N ILE A 205 -1.75 15.56 -29.97
CA ILE A 205 -1.33 15.71 -28.56
C ILE A 205 -2.43 16.31 -27.65
N PHE A 206 -3.47 16.91 -28.24
CA PHE A 206 -4.60 17.50 -27.51
C PHE A 206 -5.87 16.65 -27.58
N ASN A 207 -5.87 15.56 -28.34
CA ASN A 207 -7.04 14.77 -28.70
C ASN A 207 -8.22 15.57 -29.31
N TYR A 208 -7.91 16.62 -30.10
CA TYR A 208 -8.93 17.42 -30.77
C TYR A 208 -9.35 16.84 -32.13
N GLN A 209 -10.64 16.90 -32.45
CA GLN A 209 -11.15 16.44 -33.74
C GLN A 209 -10.83 17.41 -34.89
N ASP A 210 -10.77 18.71 -34.61
CA ASP A 210 -10.46 19.79 -35.55
C ASP A 210 -8.96 20.11 -35.63
N TYR A 211 -8.10 19.21 -35.14
CA TYR A 211 -6.67 19.45 -35.06
C TYR A 211 -6.05 19.75 -36.43
N ASN A 212 -5.42 20.92 -36.54
CA ASN A 212 -4.75 21.41 -37.72
C ASN A 212 -3.41 22.04 -37.30
N VAL A 213 -2.33 21.28 -37.44
CA VAL A 213 -0.99 21.69 -37.04
C VAL A 213 -0.52 22.93 -37.80
N GLU A 214 -0.86 23.06 -39.09
CA GLU A 214 -0.42 24.19 -39.91
C GLU A 214 -1.07 25.51 -39.48
N GLU A 215 -2.31 25.47 -38.95
CA GLU A 215 -2.99 26.62 -38.37
C GLU A 215 -2.41 26.99 -36.99
N LEU A 216 -2.17 25.99 -36.15
CA LEU A 216 -1.56 26.20 -34.83
C LEU A 216 -0.14 26.77 -34.96
N ASP A 217 0.69 26.25 -35.88
CA ASP A 217 2.03 26.78 -36.15
C ASP A 217 1.97 28.24 -36.62
N LYS A 218 1.07 28.58 -37.54
CA LYS A 218 0.89 29.98 -37.99
C LYS A 218 0.53 30.91 -36.83
N PHE A 219 -0.32 30.45 -35.91
CA PHE A 219 -0.68 31.22 -34.72
C PHE A 219 0.52 31.41 -33.79
N LEU A 220 1.22 30.34 -33.45
CA LEU A 220 2.39 30.35 -32.57
C LEU A 220 3.52 31.21 -33.14
N GLU A 221 3.83 31.08 -34.44
CA GLU A 221 4.82 31.90 -35.13
C GLU A 221 4.44 33.38 -35.13
N LYS A 222 3.19 33.70 -35.51
CA LYS A 222 2.71 35.09 -35.57
C LYS A 222 2.75 35.79 -34.21
N ARG A 223 2.55 35.05 -33.12
CA ARG A 223 2.52 35.58 -31.75
C ARG A 223 3.84 35.45 -30.98
N ASN A 224 4.89 34.93 -31.61
CA ASN A 224 6.12 34.49 -30.94
C ASN A 224 5.83 33.65 -29.68
N ALA A 225 4.89 32.72 -29.80
CA ALA A 225 4.44 31.87 -28.71
C ALA A 225 4.99 30.44 -28.83
N TYR A 226 5.21 29.79 -27.70
CA TYR A 226 5.65 28.40 -27.59
C TYR A 226 4.76 27.67 -26.60
N ILE A 227 4.53 26.39 -26.89
CA ILE A 227 3.94 25.45 -25.94
C ILE A 227 5.10 24.60 -25.42
N VAL A 228 5.30 24.58 -24.12
CA VAL A 228 6.30 23.73 -23.47
C VAL A 228 5.55 22.62 -22.77
N ALA A 229 5.83 21.35 -23.08
CA ALA A 229 5.08 20.21 -22.58
C ALA A 229 5.93 19.33 -21.67
N LYS A 230 5.36 18.89 -20.54
CA LYS A 230 5.87 17.75 -19.78
C LYS A 230 4.80 16.68 -19.76
N VAL A 231 4.96 15.68 -20.61
CA VAL A 231 4.09 14.50 -20.65
C VAL A 231 4.71 13.38 -19.81
N HIS A 232 3.87 12.44 -19.37
CA HIS A 232 4.29 11.30 -18.57
C HIS A 232 5.16 10.35 -19.40
N PHE A 233 6.13 9.67 -18.77
CA PHE A 233 7.07 8.79 -19.49
C PHE A 233 6.36 7.65 -20.24
N ALA A 234 5.23 7.16 -19.70
CA ALA A 234 4.43 6.12 -20.32
C ALA A 234 3.76 6.57 -21.64
N ASP A 235 3.58 7.87 -21.82
CA ASP A 235 2.99 8.47 -23.02
C ASP A 235 4.07 8.99 -23.99
N ASN A 236 5.35 9.13 -23.55
CA ASN A 236 6.45 9.65 -24.36
C ASN A 236 6.72 8.86 -25.66
N GLU A 237 6.36 7.57 -25.70
CA GLU A 237 6.53 6.74 -26.90
C GLU A 237 5.36 6.88 -27.90
N LEU A 238 4.16 7.28 -27.45
CA LEU A 238 2.97 7.38 -28.29
C LEU A 238 3.07 8.53 -29.30
N TYR A 239 3.64 9.67 -28.90
CA TYR A 239 3.82 10.84 -29.78
C TYR A 239 4.96 10.68 -30.79
N LYS A 240 5.77 9.62 -30.65
CA LYS A 240 6.92 9.32 -31.52
C LYS A 240 6.61 8.24 -32.56
N SER A 241 5.46 7.56 -32.47
CA SER A 241 5.06 6.52 -33.41
C SER A 241 4.03 7.03 -34.43
N GLY A 242 4.32 6.90 -35.74
CA GLY A 242 3.34 7.08 -36.83
C GLY A 242 3.27 8.48 -37.47
N ASP A 243 2.11 8.82 -38.05
CA ASP A 243 1.77 10.06 -38.78
C ASP A 243 1.48 11.28 -37.88
N PHE A 244 1.95 11.26 -36.64
CA PHE A 244 1.62 12.26 -35.62
C PHE A 244 2.30 13.59 -35.92
N LYS A 245 1.55 14.59 -36.41
CA LYS A 245 2.10 15.91 -36.71
C LYS A 245 2.10 16.80 -35.46
N LEU A 246 3.29 17.13 -34.97
CA LEU A 246 3.49 18.03 -33.84
C LEU A 246 3.75 19.47 -34.33
N PRO A 247 3.32 20.50 -33.56
CA PRO A 247 3.67 21.89 -33.88
C PRO A 247 5.17 22.11 -33.76
N LYS A 248 5.75 22.95 -34.63
CA LYS A 248 7.19 23.26 -34.62
C LYS A 248 7.62 24.01 -33.36
N ARG A 249 6.71 24.77 -32.76
CA ARG A 249 6.94 25.56 -31.53
C ARG A 249 6.41 24.84 -30.27
N LEU A 250 6.26 23.52 -30.35
CA LEU A 250 6.07 22.65 -29.20
C LEU A 250 7.43 22.13 -28.72
N ILE A 251 7.76 22.35 -27.45
CA ILE A 251 9.01 21.92 -26.83
C ILE A 251 8.68 20.91 -25.74
N PHE A 252 9.24 19.71 -25.81
CA PHE A 252 9.12 18.74 -24.70
C PHE A 252 10.24 18.94 -23.69
N LEU A 253 9.87 19.02 -22.41
CA LEU A 253 10.84 19.02 -21.32
C LEU A 253 11.41 17.62 -21.12
N ASP A 254 12.73 17.54 -21.24
CA ASP A 254 13.50 16.32 -21.04
C ASP A 254 13.77 16.09 -19.54
N THR A 255 13.37 14.93 -19.04
CA THR A 255 13.52 14.58 -17.61
C THR A 255 14.99 14.51 -17.19
N ASP A 256 15.88 14.03 -18.06
CA ASP A 256 17.31 13.88 -17.73
C ASP A 256 18.02 15.24 -17.70
N ILE A 257 17.66 16.14 -18.61
CA ILE A 257 18.14 17.54 -18.59
C ILE A 257 17.65 18.25 -17.32
N MET A 258 16.36 18.09 -16.97
CA MET A 258 15.81 18.65 -15.74
C MET A 258 16.54 18.12 -14.50
N ASN A 259 16.71 16.81 -14.38
CA ASN A 259 17.42 16.17 -13.28
C ASN A 259 18.88 16.64 -13.18
N SER A 260 19.60 16.69 -14.31
CA SER A 260 21.00 17.15 -14.35
C SER A 260 21.17 18.61 -13.86
N ASN A 261 20.13 19.43 -14.05
CA ASN A 261 20.07 20.81 -13.56
C ASN A 261 19.46 20.92 -12.15
N MET A 262 19.12 19.82 -11.49
CA MET A 262 18.43 19.77 -10.19
C MET A 262 17.10 20.54 -10.21
N CYS A 263 16.44 20.58 -11.37
CA CYS A 263 15.28 21.41 -11.63
C CYS A 263 14.00 20.57 -11.65
N THR A 264 12.96 21.03 -10.96
CA THR A 264 11.60 20.45 -11.02
C THR A 264 10.67 21.36 -11.80
N ILE A 265 9.45 20.90 -12.12
CA ILE A 265 8.45 21.75 -12.79
C ILE A 265 8.11 23.00 -11.95
N TYR A 266 8.16 22.91 -10.62
CA TYR A 266 7.85 24.03 -9.71
C TYR A 266 8.90 25.15 -9.78
N HIS A 267 10.13 24.84 -10.17
CA HIS A 267 11.16 25.86 -10.41
C HIS A 267 10.84 26.73 -11.62
N ILE A 268 10.11 26.21 -12.62
CA ILE A 268 9.89 26.90 -13.90
C ILE A 268 8.44 27.38 -14.09
N MET A 269 7.50 27.00 -13.22
CA MET A 269 6.07 27.30 -13.39
C MET A 269 5.77 28.79 -13.58
N ASP A 270 6.47 29.67 -12.86
CA ASP A 270 6.27 31.12 -12.99
C ASP A 270 6.85 31.72 -14.29
N ALA A 271 7.59 30.95 -15.09
CA ALA A 271 8.07 31.42 -16.39
C ALA A 271 6.95 31.51 -17.45
N PHE A 272 5.81 30.85 -17.22
CA PHE A 272 4.74 30.70 -18.20
C PHE A 272 3.67 31.79 -18.06
N ASP A 273 3.13 32.26 -19.20
CA ASP A 273 2.00 33.20 -19.28
C ASP A 273 0.65 32.51 -18.98
N GLY A 274 0.56 31.19 -19.17
CA GLY A 274 -0.63 30.42 -18.84
C GLY A 274 -0.39 28.90 -18.82
N LEU A 275 -1.24 28.19 -18.08
CA LEU A 275 -1.24 26.73 -18.00
C LEU A 275 -2.29 26.15 -18.95
N ILE A 276 -1.91 25.13 -19.71
CA ILE A 276 -2.81 24.23 -20.45
C ILE A 276 -2.76 22.88 -19.73
N THR A 277 -3.89 22.44 -19.20
CA THR A 277 -4.00 21.15 -18.49
C THR A 277 -5.39 20.57 -18.69
N ASP A 278 -5.71 19.47 -18.03
CA ASP A 278 -7.01 18.80 -18.13
C ASP A 278 -7.57 18.51 -16.71
N TYR A 279 -7.58 17.25 -16.29
CA TYR A 279 -8.07 16.77 -14.99
C TYR A 279 -6.93 16.58 -13.98
N SER A 280 -5.80 17.27 -14.18
CA SER A 280 -4.63 17.17 -13.32
C SER A 280 -4.76 18.08 -12.10
N SER A 281 -4.39 17.60 -10.93
CA SER A 281 -4.36 18.43 -9.71
C SER A 281 -3.32 19.54 -9.75
N ILE A 282 -2.44 19.56 -10.76
CA ILE A 282 -1.40 20.57 -10.92
C ILE A 282 -1.96 21.99 -11.09
N TYR A 283 -3.18 22.14 -11.60
CA TYR A 283 -3.80 23.46 -11.70
C TYR A 283 -3.98 24.07 -10.32
N VAL A 284 -4.24 23.24 -9.29
CA VAL A 284 -4.43 23.71 -7.92
C VAL A 284 -3.16 24.38 -7.42
N ASP A 285 -1.98 23.79 -7.66
CA ASP A 285 -0.72 24.42 -7.30
C ASP A 285 -0.47 25.70 -8.11
N TYR A 286 -0.72 25.64 -9.42
CA TYR A 286 -0.55 26.79 -10.32
C TYR A 286 -1.46 27.98 -9.99
N LEU A 287 -2.60 27.75 -9.33
CA LEU A 287 -3.46 28.84 -8.85
C LEU A 287 -2.71 29.84 -7.97
N LEU A 288 -1.72 29.39 -7.20
CA LEU A 288 -0.92 30.25 -6.32
C LEU A 288 -0.19 31.38 -7.06
N LEU A 289 0.04 31.23 -8.37
CA LEU A 289 0.66 32.25 -9.22
C LEU A 289 -0.35 33.31 -9.71
N ASP A 290 -1.66 33.12 -9.48
CA ASP A 290 -2.76 33.92 -10.06
C ASP A 290 -2.64 34.10 -11.58
N LYS A 291 -2.29 33.03 -12.29
CA LYS A 291 -2.14 33.04 -13.76
C LYS A 291 -3.28 32.32 -14.49
N PRO A 292 -3.57 32.69 -15.74
CA PRO A 292 -4.61 32.05 -16.56
C PRO A 292 -4.41 30.54 -16.74
N ILE A 293 -5.53 29.81 -16.79
CA ILE A 293 -5.58 28.36 -16.98
C ILE A 293 -6.57 28.02 -18.09
N ILE A 294 -6.13 27.19 -19.02
CA ILE A 294 -6.94 26.57 -20.08
C ILE A 294 -7.05 25.07 -19.77
N PHE A 295 -8.28 24.62 -19.58
CA PHE A 295 -8.63 23.22 -19.37
C PHE A 295 -9.00 22.55 -20.70
N SER A 296 -8.04 21.84 -21.29
CA SER A 296 -8.19 21.06 -22.52
C SER A 296 -8.84 19.70 -22.22
N CYS A 297 -10.16 19.64 -22.34
CA CYS A 297 -10.97 18.51 -21.87
C CYS A 297 -11.89 17.94 -22.97
N PRO A 298 -11.36 17.44 -24.10
CA PRO A 298 -12.18 16.91 -25.20
C PRO A 298 -12.98 15.66 -24.81
N ASP A 299 -12.57 14.95 -23.77
CA ASP A 299 -13.08 13.64 -23.37
C ASP A 299 -13.66 13.59 -21.94
N ILE A 300 -14.09 14.73 -21.39
CA ILE A 300 -14.48 14.86 -19.96
C ILE A 300 -15.60 13.92 -19.54
N GLU A 301 -16.55 13.66 -20.45
CA GLU A 301 -17.64 12.72 -20.23
C GLU A 301 -17.14 11.28 -20.06
N LYS A 302 -16.19 10.85 -20.90
CA LYS A 302 -15.59 9.51 -20.81
C LYS A 302 -14.71 9.40 -19.58
N TYR A 303 -13.85 10.39 -19.35
CA TYR A 303 -12.94 10.39 -18.19
C TYR A 303 -13.69 10.34 -16.85
N ARG A 304 -14.83 11.05 -16.75
CA ARG A 304 -15.71 11.01 -15.57
C ARG A 304 -16.24 9.60 -15.29
N ALA A 305 -16.64 8.88 -16.34
CA ALA A 305 -17.19 7.53 -16.20
C ALA A 305 -16.14 6.50 -15.76
N ASP A 306 -14.91 6.60 -16.27
CA ASP A 306 -13.86 5.62 -16.03
C ASP A 306 -13.15 5.84 -14.68
N ARG A 307 -12.76 7.08 -14.38
CA ARG A 307 -11.90 7.41 -13.24
C ARG A 307 -12.66 7.87 -12.01
N GLY A 308 -13.76 8.60 -12.20
CA GLY A 308 -14.53 9.22 -11.11
C GLY A 308 -13.85 10.45 -10.50
N PHE A 309 -14.68 11.40 -10.06
CA PHE A 309 -14.28 12.64 -9.39
C PHE A 309 -14.92 12.71 -8.01
N ILE A 310 -14.33 13.52 -7.14
CA ILE A 310 -14.90 13.79 -5.80
C ILE A 310 -16.18 14.62 -5.82
N VAL A 311 -16.50 15.21 -6.97
CA VAL A 311 -17.70 15.98 -7.24
C VAL A 311 -18.36 15.45 -8.51
N ASP A 312 -19.68 15.51 -8.57
CA ASP A 312 -20.43 15.05 -9.75
C ASP A 312 -20.04 15.84 -11.00
N ASP A 313 -19.81 17.15 -10.87
CA ASP A 313 -19.36 18.01 -11.95
C ASP A 313 -18.01 18.69 -11.65
N PRO A 314 -16.87 18.13 -12.11
CA PRO A 314 -15.55 18.75 -11.97
C PRO A 314 -15.45 20.17 -12.56
N ALA A 315 -16.28 20.54 -13.54
CA ALA A 315 -16.24 21.88 -14.14
C ALA A 315 -16.49 23.00 -13.12
N LEU A 316 -17.22 22.70 -12.04
CA LEU A 316 -17.47 23.63 -10.92
C LEU A 316 -16.19 24.02 -10.16
N LEU A 317 -15.15 23.17 -10.24
CA LEU A 317 -13.87 23.37 -9.57
C LEU A 317 -12.77 23.85 -10.52
N MET A 318 -13.09 24.15 -11.78
CA MET A 318 -12.11 24.47 -12.82
C MET A 318 -12.17 25.97 -13.16
N PRO A 319 -11.40 26.85 -12.45
CA PRO A 319 -11.46 28.30 -12.61
C PRO A 319 -10.68 28.79 -13.85
N GLY A 320 -11.09 28.33 -15.03
CA GLY A 320 -10.42 28.61 -16.31
C GLY A 320 -11.29 28.23 -17.50
N ALA A 321 -10.78 28.50 -18.69
CA ALA A 321 -11.51 28.19 -19.92
C ALA A 321 -11.52 26.68 -20.17
N ILE A 322 -12.68 26.04 -20.18
CA ILE A 322 -12.82 24.63 -20.56
C ILE A 322 -13.03 24.55 -22.07
N VAL A 323 -12.07 23.93 -22.77
CA VAL A 323 -12.03 23.83 -24.23
C VAL A 323 -12.04 22.37 -24.67
N LYS A 324 -12.68 22.10 -25.81
CA LYS A 324 -12.80 20.75 -26.40
C LYS A 324 -12.26 20.67 -27.84
N ALA A 325 -11.79 21.79 -28.38
CA ALA A 325 -11.40 21.95 -29.77
C ALA A 325 -10.23 22.93 -29.93
N GLN A 326 -9.52 22.84 -31.05
CA GLN A 326 -8.34 23.64 -31.36
C GLN A 326 -8.67 25.12 -31.52
N ASP A 327 -9.77 25.46 -32.18
CA ASP A 327 -10.21 26.84 -32.37
C ASP A 327 -10.41 27.58 -31.02
N GLN A 328 -11.00 26.88 -30.04
CA GLN A 328 -11.18 27.36 -28.68
C GLN A 328 -9.85 27.50 -27.94
N LEU A 329 -8.92 26.56 -28.10
CA LEU A 329 -7.56 26.67 -27.54
C LEU A 329 -6.85 27.92 -28.07
N ILE A 330 -6.81 28.09 -29.40
CA ILE A 330 -6.17 29.24 -30.06
C ILE A 330 -6.80 30.56 -29.61
N LYS A 331 -8.14 30.62 -29.51
CA LYS A 331 -8.84 31.81 -29.02
C LYS A 331 -8.39 32.16 -27.58
N ASN A 332 -8.41 31.20 -26.66
CA ASN A 332 -8.06 31.48 -25.26
C ASN A 332 -6.57 31.81 -25.09
N MET A 333 -5.67 31.18 -25.85
CA MET A 333 -4.27 31.58 -25.89
C MET A 333 -4.11 33.02 -26.40
N SER A 334 -4.87 33.40 -27.44
CA SER A 334 -4.87 34.76 -27.97
C SER A 334 -5.35 35.78 -26.94
N ASP A 335 -6.42 35.47 -26.21
CA ASP A 335 -6.97 36.34 -25.15
C ASP A 335 -5.92 36.55 -24.04
N ILE A 336 -5.28 35.47 -23.57
CA ILE A 336 -4.18 35.55 -22.57
C ILE A 336 -3.01 36.41 -23.07
N ILE A 337 -2.57 36.21 -24.31
CA ILE A 337 -1.47 36.99 -24.92
C ILE A 337 -1.82 38.49 -24.96
N ASN A 338 -3.09 38.82 -25.16
CA ASN A 338 -3.59 40.20 -25.20
C ASN A 338 -3.83 40.80 -23.80
N GLY A 339 -3.71 40.00 -22.73
CA GLY A 339 -3.97 40.41 -21.35
C GLY A 339 -5.43 40.27 -20.92
N ASP A 340 -6.26 39.59 -21.69
CA ASP A 340 -7.66 39.35 -21.40
C ASP A 340 -7.82 38.07 -20.57
N ASP A 341 -8.05 38.24 -19.26
CA ASP A 341 -8.25 37.14 -18.30
C ASP A 341 -9.66 37.17 -17.71
N ALA A 342 -10.60 36.55 -18.43
CA ALA A 342 -12.00 36.48 -18.03
C ALA A 342 -12.24 35.66 -16.74
N TYR A 343 -11.27 34.84 -16.32
CA TYR A 343 -11.42 33.90 -15.21
C TYR A 343 -10.72 34.35 -13.93
N LYS A 344 -10.11 35.55 -13.92
CA LYS A 344 -9.42 36.09 -12.75
C LYS A 344 -10.28 36.13 -11.48
N GLU A 345 -11.50 36.68 -11.57
CA GLU A 345 -12.38 36.75 -10.40
C GLU A 345 -12.88 35.36 -9.98
N THR A 346 -13.07 34.44 -10.93
CA THR A 346 -13.41 33.04 -10.64
C THR A 346 -12.29 32.34 -9.86
N ARG A 347 -11.02 32.49 -10.27
CA ARG A 347 -9.86 31.96 -9.53
C ARG A 347 -9.80 32.52 -8.12
N LYS A 348 -9.97 33.83 -7.97
CA LYS A 348 -9.97 34.49 -6.66
C LYS A 348 -11.09 33.98 -5.74
N ASN A 349 -12.30 33.78 -6.27
CA ASN A 349 -13.44 33.28 -5.49
C ASN A 349 -13.27 31.82 -5.06
N LEU A 350 -12.65 30.99 -5.92
CA LEU A 350 -12.42 29.58 -5.62
C LEU A 350 -11.13 29.32 -4.84
N MET A 351 -10.20 30.28 -4.76
CA MET A 351 -8.92 30.13 -4.06
C MET A 351 -9.05 29.56 -2.63
N PRO A 352 -9.96 30.05 -1.75
CA PRO A 352 -10.09 29.54 -0.39
C PRO A 352 -10.55 28.07 -0.30
N PHE A 353 -11.13 27.54 -1.38
CA PHE A 353 -11.49 26.13 -1.46
C PHE A 353 -10.24 25.24 -1.65
N PHE A 354 -9.23 25.77 -2.32
CA PHE A 354 -8.03 25.04 -2.72
C PHE A 354 -6.86 25.25 -1.77
N HIS A 355 -6.71 26.45 -1.22
CA HIS A 355 -5.59 26.83 -0.37
C HIS A 355 -6.04 27.62 0.86
N ASN A 356 -5.60 27.17 2.04
CA ASN A 356 -5.73 27.93 3.29
C ASN A 356 -4.58 28.94 3.48
N HIS A 357 -3.44 28.69 2.82
CA HIS A 357 -2.23 29.51 2.89
C HIS A 357 -1.70 29.83 1.49
N LEU A 358 -1.29 31.08 1.27
CA LEU A 358 -0.83 31.60 -0.02
C LEU A 358 0.60 32.20 0.04
N ASP A 359 1.31 31.93 1.13
CA ASP A 359 2.50 32.70 1.56
C ASP A 359 3.85 32.06 1.20
N GLY A 360 3.85 30.88 0.56
CA GLY A 360 5.07 30.14 0.25
C GLY A 360 5.84 29.66 1.49
N LYS A 361 5.14 29.44 2.63
CA LYS A 361 5.72 28.98 3.91
C LYS A 361 5.27 27.58 4.30
N SER A 362 5.07 26.72 3.31
CA SER A 362 4.53 25.38 3.52
C SER A 362 5.48 24.46 4.26
N SER A 363 6.75 24.53 3.90
CA SER A 363 7.83 23.79 4.51
C SER A 363 8.07 24.22 5.96
N GLU A 364 7.99 25.52 6.27
CA GLU A 364 8.08 26.04 7.63
C GLU A 364 6.93 25.50 8.51
N ARG A 365 5.68 25.60 8.04
CA ARG A 365 4.52 25.06 8.77
C ARG A 365 4.59 23.53 8.94
N LEU A 366 5.08 22.81 7.92
CA LEU A 366 5.28 21.36 8.04
C LEU A 366 6.35 21.00 9.06
N PHE A 367 7.45 21.76 9.10
CA PHE A 367 8.48 21.59 10.10
C PHE A 367 7.94 21.81 11.51
N GLU A 368 7.17 22.87 11.74
CA GLU A 368 6.54 23.13 13.04
C GLU A 368 5.61 21.99 13.48
N GLU A 369 4.76 21.48 12.58
CA GLU A 369 3.90 20.33 12.84
C GLU A 369 4.69 19.06 13.15
N MET A 370 5.78 18.81 12.39
CA MET A 370 6.68 17.69 12.60
C MET A 370 7.27 17.70 14.02
N ILE A 371 7.77 18.85 14.48
CA ILE A 371 8.33 19.00 15.83
C ILE A 371 7.24 18.89 16.91
N ASN A 372 6.05 19.43 16.66
CA ASN A 372 4.93 19.37 17.61
C ASN A 372 4.44 17.95 17.89
N LEU A 373 4.60 17.02 16.95
CA LEU A 373 4.26 15.61 17.14
C LEU A 373 5.07 14.96 18.29
N ASP A 374 6.34 15.33 18.44
CA ASP A 374 7.21 14.80 19.49
C ASP A 374 6.85 15.34 20.88
N VAL A 375 6.44 16.61 20.97
CA VAL A 375 6.12 17.26 22.26
C VAL A 375 4.84 16.69 22.88
N GLN A 376 3.89 16.23 22.06
CA GLN A 376 2.54 15.89 22.52
C GLN A 376 2.39 14.45 23.03
N ASN A 377 3.43 13.61 22.97
CA ASN A 377 3.43 12.23 23.48
C ASN A 377 2.13 11.47 23.09
N ARG A 378 1.67 11.68 21.84
CA ARG A 378 0.35 11.21 21.40
C ARG A 378 0.36 9.68 21.42
N VAL A 379 -0.35 9.09 22.39
CA VAL A 379 -0.70 7.67 22.37
C VAL A 379 -1.68 7.47 21.24
N ASP A 380 -1.15 7.03 20.11
CA ASP A 380 -1.94 6.72 18.94
C ASP A 380 -2.33 5.24 18.99
N SER A 381 -3.55 5.00 19.46
CA SER A 381 -4.12 3.65 19.47
C SER A 381 -4.15 3.02 18.07
N GLY A 382 -4.25 3.84 17.02
CA GLY A 382 -4.13 3.39 15.63
C GLY A 382 -2.75 2.82 15.32
N LYS A 383 -1.67 3.42 15.86
CA LYS A 383 -0.30 2.87 15.75
C LYS A 383 -0.15 1.54 16.48
N GLN A 384 -0.65 1.45 17.71
CA GLN A 384 -0.57 0.21 18.48
C GLN A 384 -1.28 -0.93 17.76
N VAL A 385 -2.46 -0.66 17.20
CA VAL A 385 -3.24 -1.63 16.45
C VAL A 385 -2.57 -1.95 15.10
N GLY A 386 -2.18 -0.93 14.32
CA GLY A 386 -1.51 -1.08 13.03
C GLY A 386 -0.18 -1.84 13.11
N HIS A 387 0.57 -1.67 14.19
CA HIS A 387 1.87 -2.34 14.37
C HIS A 387 1.70 -3.85 14.52
N LEU A 388 0.60 -4.30 15.15
CA LEU A 388 0.30 -5.72 15.27
C LEU A 388 0.02 -6.38 13.90
N PHE A 389 -0.33 -5.60 12.88
CA PHE A 389 -0.55 -6.09 11.52
C PHE A 389 0.76 -6.15 10.67
N GLN A 390 1.91 -5.77 11.21
CA GLN A 390 3.20 -5.87 10.51
C GLN A 390 3.78 -7.29 10.58
N LYS A 391 4.40 -7.74 9.48
CA LYS A 391 4.98 -9.08 9.35
C LYS A 391 5.95 -9.40 10.48
N ASN A 392 5.77 -10.56 11.11
CA ASN A 392 6.58 -11.09 12.21
C ASN A 392 6.51 -10.27 13.52
N VAL A 393 5.54 -9.35 13.67
CA VAL A 393 5.38 -8.54 14.91
C VAL A 393 4.37 -9.17 15.87
N SER A 394 3.26 -9.69 15.36
CA SER A 394 2.19 -10.28 16.14
C SER A 394 1.40 -11.23 15.25
N PRO A 395 0.71 -12.24 15.80
CA PRO A 395 -0.20 -13.09 15.02
C PRO A 395 -1.28 -12.31 14.27
N LEU A 396 -1.52 -11.02 14.52
CA LEU A 396 -2.47 -10.24 13.74
C LEU A 396 -1.98 -9.91 12.31
N ASP A 397 -0.67 -10.06 12.02
CA ASP A 397 -0.09 -9.88 10.68
C ASP A 397 -0.71 -10.80 9.62
N GLN A 398 -1.20 -11.96 10.05
CA GLN A 398 -1.94 -12.92 9.25
C GLN A 398 -3.23 -12.36 8.64
N TYR A 399 -3.82 -11.29 9.20
CA TYR A 399 -5.01 -10.65 8.65
C TYR A 399 -4.70 -9.72 7.46
N VAL A 400 -3.44 -9.63 7.08
CA VAL A 400 -2.93 -8.79 5.98
C VAL A 400 -2.35 -9.67 4.89
N ASP A 401 -1.84 -10.85 5.27
CA ASP A 401 -1.30 -11.85 4.37
C ASP A 401 -2.14 -13.14 4.45
N ASN A 402 -2.81 -13.48 3.34
CA ASN A 402 -3.53 -14.74 3.19
C ASN A 402 -2.59 -15.90 2.81
N GLU A 403 -1.27 -15.67 2.77
CA GLU A 403 -0.27 -16.74 2.63
C GLU A 403 0.21 -17.22 4.01
N VAL A 404 0.25 -18.54 4.18
CA VAL A 404 0.95 -19.21 5.29
C VAL A 404 2.15 -19.98 4.74
N GLN A 405 3.16 -20.16 5.58
CA GLN A 405 4.31 -20.98 5.26
C GLN A 405 4.05 -22.40 5.76
N ALA A 406 3.98 -23.36 4.84
CA ALA A 406 3.96 -24.77 5.18
C ALA A 406 5.36 -25.36 5.14
N GLU A 407 5.64 -26.23 6.09
CA GLU A 407 6.91 -26.92 6.23
C GLU A 407 6.73 -28.42 6.03
N ILE A 408 7.68 -29.04 5.35
CA ILE A 408 7.69 -30.48 5.10
C ILE A 408 9.02 -31.05 5.54
N PHE A 409 8.94 -32.07 6.39
CA PHE A 409 10.09 -32.79 6.93
C PHE A 409 10.06 -34.24 6.47
N ILE A 410 11.24 -34.79 6.15
CA ILE A 410 11.40 -36.16 5.66
C ILE A 410 12.23 -36.94 6.68
N ASP A 411 11.71 -38.06 7.16
CA ASP A 411 12.42 -38.97 8.05
C ASP A 411 12.87 -40.23 7.30
N ARG A 412 14.19 -40.48 7.30
CA ARG A 412 14.85 -41.65 6.71
C ARG A 412 15.26 -42.71 7.75
N GLY A 413 14.71 -42.65 8.95
CA GLY A 413 14.96 -43.58 10.07
C GLY A 413 15.76 -42.99 11.24
N ALA A 414 16.00 -41.68 11.24
CA ALA A 414 16.72 -40.97 12.30
C ALA A 414 15.84 -39.93 13.04
N GLY A 415 14.57 -39.81 12.64
CA GLY A 415 13.65 -38.76 13.07
C GLY A 415 13.67 -37.56 12.13
N PHE A 416 12.67 -36.67 12.29
CA PHE A 416 12.59 -35.42 11.55
C PHE A 416 13.72 -34.47 11.96
N ASN A 417 14.38 -33.87 10.96
CA ASN A 417 15.41 -32.86 11.13
C ASN A 417 15.27 -31.80 10.02
N GLU A 418 15.99 -30.69 10.16
CA GLU A 418 15.86 -29.55 9.24
C GLU A 418 16.72 -29.66 7.97
N ASP A 419 17.63 -30.63 7.87
CA ASP A 419 18.65 -30.67 6.81
C ASP A 419 18.02 -30.85 5.41
N ASP A 420 16.86 -31.52 5.33
CA ASP A 420 16.09 -31.77 4.10
C ASP A 420 14.70 -31.10 4.12
N LYS A 421 14.52 -30.03 4.92
CA LYS A 421 13.22 -29.33 5.05
C LYS A 421 12.82 -28.64 3.75
N LEU A 422 11.58 -28.87 3.30
CA LEU A 422 10.98 -28.14 2.20
C LEU A 422 10.00 -27.10 2.73
N ILE A 423 10.04 -25.91 2.13
CA ILE A 423 9.14 -24.81 2.48
C ILE A 423 8.23 -24.52 1.29
N LYS A 424 6.92 -24.46 1.54
CA LYS A 424 5.92 -24.11 0.53
C LYS A 424 5.02 -23.00 1.05
N ARG A 425 4.86 -21.92 0.28
CA ARG A 425 3.84 -20.92 0.57
C ARG A 425 2.48 -21.41 0.10
N LEU A 426 1.51 -21.39 1.00
CA LEU A 426 0.12 -21.79 0.75
C LEU A 426 -0.78 -20.59 0.92
N ARG A 427 -1.68 -20.37 -0.03
CA ARG A 427 -2.71 -19.33 0.10
C ARG A 427 -3.99 -19.95 0.66
N LEU A 428 -4.50 -19.40 1.76
CA LEU A 428 -5.76 -19.84 2.36
C LEU A 428 -6.94 -19.07 1.75
N SER A 429 -8.07 -19.77 1.57
CA SER A 429 -9.33 -19.13 1.18
C SER A 429 -9.97 -18.38 2.36
N ASP A 430 -10.63 -17.27 2.08
CA ASP A 430 -11.47 -16.55 3.06
C ASP A 430 -12.90 -17.12 3.12
N THR A 431 -13.22 -18.10 2.27
CA THR A 431 -14.52 -18.79 2.26
C THR A 431 -14.33 -20.28 2.52
N GLN A 432 -15.38 -20.93 3.06
CA GLN A 432 -15.38 -22.38 3.31
C GLN A 432 -15.32 -23.22 2.03
N ASP A 433 -15.47 -22.62 0.85
CA ASP A 433 -15.26 -23.31 -0.43
C ASP A 433 -13.80 -23.78 -0.58
N GLY A 434 -12.87 -23.09 0.10
CA GLY A 434 -11.45 -23.43 0.13
C GLY A 434 -10.71 -23.15 -1.17
N ILE A 435 -9.39 -23.34 -1.12
CA ILE A 435 -8.50 -23.40 -2.29
C ILE A 435 -7.84 -24.77 -2.33
N ILE A 436 -7.96 -25.43 -3.49
CA ILE A 436 -7.29 -26.71 -3.75
C ILE A 436 -5.81 -26.43 -4.04
N SER A 437 -4.95 -27.01 -3.22
CA SER A 437 -3.49 -26.97 -3.33
C SER A 437 -2.95 -28.38 -3.52
N SER A 438 -1.76 -28.48 -4.11
CA SER A 438 -1.04 -29.75 -4.20
C SER A 438 0.44 -29.60 -3.90
N ILE A 439 0.99 -30.54 -3.15
CA ILE A 439 2.42 -30.66 -2.83
C ILE A 439 2.89 -32.02 -3.32
N GLU A 440 4.04 -32.04 -4.02
CA GLU A 440 4.67 -33.27 -4.51
C GLU A 440 6.06 -33.41 -3.91
N ILE A 441 6.34 -34.58 -3.35
CA ILE A 441 7.57 -34.89 -2.62
C ILE A 441 8.15 -36.17 -3.22
N ASP A 442 9.45 -36.17 -3.53
CA ASP A 442 10.15 -37.38 -3.96
C ASP A 442 10.41 -38.29 -2.75
N VAL A 443 9.93 -39.53 -2.82
CA VAL A 443 10.17 -40.53 -1.77
C VAL A 443 10.76 -41.81 -2.37
N ASP A 444 11.53 -42.53 -1.56
CA ASP A 444 12.19 -43.79 -1.89
C ASP A 444 12.07 -44.79 -0.73
N GLU A 445 12.55 -46.02 -0.89
CA GLU A 445 12.46 -47.10 0.11
C GLU A 445 13.08 -46.78 1.49
N ASN A 446 13.95 -45.76 1.56
CA ASN A 446 14.57 -45.32 2.80
C ASN A 446 13.72 -44.27 3.55
N VAL A 447 12.77 -43.61 2.88
CA VAL A 447 11.85 -42.69 3.53
C VAL A 447 10.82 -43.47 4.32
N LYS A 448 10.75 -43.22 5.64
CA LYS A 448 9.83 -43.90 6.56
C LYS A 448 8.61 -43.05 6.85
N MET A 449 8.80 -41.76 7.05
CA MET A 449 7.74 -40.83 7.40
C MET A 449 7.94 -39.49 6.71
N VAL A 450 6.84 -38.83 6.38
CA VAL A 450 6.80 -37.43 5.97
C VAL A 450 5.94 -36.67 6.98
N ARG A 451 6.43 -35.56 7.50
CA ARG A 451 5.66 -34.63 8.33
C ARG A 451 5.33 -33.41 7.50
N PHE A 452 4.06 -33.07 7.43
CA PHE A 452 3.53 -31.88 6.77
C PHE A 452 2.90 -30.95 7.80
N ASP A 453 3.47 -29.78 7.94
CA ASP A 453 3.00 -28.73 8.83
C ASP A 453 2.34 -27.66 7.95
N PRO A 454 1.00 -27.54 7.98
CA PRO A 454 0.30 -26.66 7.05
C PRO A 454 0.48 -25.17 7.39
N ASP A 455 0.78 -24.85 8.65
CA ASP A 455 1.13 -23.52 9.15
C ASP A 455 1.76 -23.65 10.56
N ASP A 456 2.17 -22.53 11.19
CA ASP A 456 2.84 -22.55 12.50
C ASP A 456 1.89 -22.46 13.70
N ILE A 457 0.67 -21.97 13.50
CA ILE A 457 -0.24 -21.56 14.60
C ILE A 457 -1.61 -22.25 14.59
N GLY A 458 -1.85 -23.14 13.63
CA GLY A 458 -3.12 -23.86 13.49
C GLY A 458 -4.23 -23.07 12.79
N ARG A 459 -3.86 -22.12 11.93
CA ARG A 459 -4.78 -21.28 11.14
C ARG A 459 -5.41 -22.04 9.97
N ALA A 460 -4.69 -23.00 9.37
CA ALA A 460 -5.17 -23.70 8.19
C ALA A 460 -6.27 -24.70 8.55
N VAL A 461 -7.48 -24.56 7.99
CA VAL A 461 -8.44 -25.67 7.98
C VAL A 461 -8.24 -26.45 6.71
N ILE A 462 -8.04 -27.76 6.82
CA ILE A 462 -7.96 -28.66 5.66
C ILE A 462 -9.32 -29.35 5.52
N SER A 463 -10.13 -28.88 4.57
CA SER A 463 -11.48 -29.40 4.36
C SER A 463 -11.53 -30.71 3.57
N SER A 464 -10.45 -31.03 2.86
CA SER A 464 -10.20 -32.35 2.30
C SER A 464 -8.70 -32.59 2.18
N LEU A 465 -8.26 -33.84 2.41
CA LEU A 465 -6.89 -34.27 2.23
C LEU A 465 -6.87 -35.61 1.50
N GLU A 466 -6.24 -35.65 0.33
CA GLU A 466 -6.01 -36.85 -0.46
C GLU A 466 -4.51 -37.06 -0.63
N ILE A 467 -4.05 -38.25 -0.24
CA ILE A 467 -2.63 -38.61 -0.28
C ILE A 467 -2.45 -39.74 -1.29
N TYR A 468 -1.49 -39.56 -2.19
CA TYR A 468 -1.13 -40.55 -3.20
C TYR A 468 0.37 -40.86 -3.09
N CYS A 469 0.76 -42.13 -3.14
CA CYS A 469 2.13 -42.49 -3.53
C CYS A 469 2.08 -43.20 -4.87
N GLY A 470 2.74 -42.60 -5.86
CA GLY A 470 2.55 -43.01 -7.26
C GLY A 470 1.07 -42.93 -7.62
N ASP A 471 0.54 -43.99 -8.20
CA ASP A 471 -0.88 -44.07 -8.60
C ASP A 471 -1.80 -44.62 -7.48
N GLN A 472 -1.23 -44.99 -6.32
CA GLN A 472 -2.00 -45.57 -5.22
C GLN A 472 -2.42 -44.51 -4.20
N LYS A 473 -3.73 -44.40 -3.98
CA LYS A 473 -4.31 -43.57 -2.92
C LYS A 473 -4.12 -44.25 -1.56
N GLN A 474 -3.60 -43.52 -0.59
CA GLN A 474 -3.57 -43.94 0.82
C GLN A 474 -4.28 -42.90 1.70
N GLN A 475 -4.77 -43.35 2.86
CA GLN A 475 -5.43 -42.48 3.85
C GLN A 475 -4.78 -42.62 5.23
N ASN A 476 -3.61 -43.24 5.32
CA ASN A 476 -2.94 -43.41 6.59
C ASN A 476 -2.14 -42.14 6.91
N TYR A 477 -2.59 -41.40 7.91
CA TYR A 477 -1.86 -40.29 8.50
C TYR A 477 -2.27 -40.13 9.97
N SER A 478 -1.49 -39.37 10.73
CA SER A 478 -1.78 -38.99 12.11
C SER A 478 -1.72 -37.48 12.25
N ILE A 479 -2.65 -36.92 13.01
CA ILE A 479 -2.72 -35.47 13.25
C ILE A 479 -2.17 -35.18 14.65
N ILE A 480 -1.29 -34.20 14.76
CA ILE A 480 -0.80 -33.63 16.02
C ILE A 480 -1.22 -32.17 16.05
N GLY A 481 -1.70 -31.71 17.21
CA GLY A 481 -2.15 -30.33 17.37
C GLY A 481 -3.47 -29.99 16.69
N GLY A 482 -4.24 -31.00 16.27
CA GLY A 482 -5.54 -30.83 15.62
C GLY A 482 -6.45 -32.05 15.76
N HIS A 483 -7.68 -31.89 15.30
CA HIS A 483 -8.74 -32.90 15.34
C HIS A 483 -9.56 -32.88 14.05
N GLU A 484 -10.12 -34.04 13.70
CA GLU A 484 -11.10 -34.12 12.62
C GLU A 484 -12.51 -33.78 13.14
N TYR A 485 -13.20 -32.91 12.42
CA TYR A 485 -14.60 -32.54 12.67
C TYR A 485 -15.33 -32.38 11.34
N ASN A 486 -16.45 -33.09 11.16
CA ASN A 486 -17.24 -33.12 9.92
C ASN A 486 -16.40 -33.38 8.64
N GLY A 487 -15.40 -34.25 8.74
CA GLY A 487 -14.52 -34.62 7.62
C GLY A 487 -13.44 -33.57 7.29
N GLN A 488 -13.29 -32.54 8.14
CA GLN A 488 -12.28 -31.49 7.99
C GLN A 488 -11.27 -31.61 9.13
N ILE A 489 -10.01 -31.32 8.84
CA ILE A 489 -8.94 -31.24 9.85
C ILE A 489 -8.87 -29.80 10.34
N CYS A 490 -9.18 -29.60 11.61
CA CYS A 490 -9.06 -28.32 12.29
C CYS A 490 -7.94 -28.39 13.31
N PHE A 491 -6.96 -27.50 13.22
CA PHE A 491 -5.89 -27.40 14.19
C PHE A 491 -6.28 -26.49 15.35
N SER A 492 -5.85 -26.84 16.55
CA SER A 492 -6.20 -26.17 17.80
C SER A 492 -5.00 -25.83 18.67
N SER A 493 -3.79 -26.07 18.15
CA SER A 493 -2.54 -25.71 18.82
C SER A 493 -1.52 -25.12 17.86
N VAL A 494 -0.51 -24.49 18.45
CA VAL A 494 0.74 -24.11 17.81
C VAL A 494 1.47 -25.38 17.35
N ASP A 495 2.22 -25.29 16.25
CA ASP A 495 2.96 -26.39 15.61
C ASP A 495 2.07 -27.58 15.18
N PRO A 496 1.04 -27.37 14.34
CA PRO A 496 0.21 -28.44 13.81
C PRO A 496 1.00 -29.35 12.86
N GLN A 497 0.77 -30.66 12.98
CA GLN A 497 1.52 -31.64 12.18
C GLN A 497 0.59 -32.70 11.59
N ILE A 498 0.81 -33.05 10.33
CA ILE A 498 0.25 -34.23 9.69
C ILE A 498 1.38 -35.18 9.39
N ILE A 499 1.41 -36.30 10.10
CA ILE A 499 2.43 -37.32 9.97
C ILE A 499 1.94 -38.42 9.04
N ILE A 500 2.66 -38.66 7.96
CA ILE A 500 2.30 -39.55 6.87
C ILE A 500 3.33 -40.67 6.78
N PRO A 501 2.96 -41.92 7.13
CA PRO A 501 3.80 -43.08 6.88
C PRO A 501 4.03 -43.30 5.39
N VAL A 502 5.27 -43.62 5.04
CA VAL A 502 5.68 -43.96 3.68
C VAL A 502 6.11 -45.42 3.65
N ASN A 503 5.46 -46.22 2.81
CA ASN A 503 5.79 -47.63 2.60
C ASN A 503 5.81 -47.92 1.10
N VAL A 504 7.01 -47.88 0.52
CA VAL A 504 7.21 -47.97 -0.93
C VAL A 504 8.33 -48.96 -1.24
N ASP A 505 8.11 -49.81 -2.25
CA ASP A 505 9.10 -50.80 -2.71
C ASP A 505 10.08 -50.23 -3.74
N SER A 506 9.79 -49.04 -4.28
CA SER A 506 10.66 -48.29 -5.20
C SER A 506 10.31 -46.79 -5.16
N SER A 507 11.16 -45.94 -5.74
CA SER A 507 10.96 -44.49 -5.71
C SER A 507 9.64 -44.06 -6.40
N CYS A 508 8.86 -43.23 -5.70
CA CYS A 508 7.57 -42.69 -6.14
C CYS A 508 7.47 -41.19 -5.82
N LYS A 509 6.48 -40.52 -6.40
CA LYS A 509 6.03 -39.20 -5.91
C LYS A 509 4.96 -39.39 -4.84
N LEU A 510 5.20 -38.85 -3.65
CA LEU A 510 4.16 -38.64 -2.64
C LEU A 510 3.47 -37.31 -2.95
N LYS A 511 2.19 -37.38 -3.33
CA LYS A 511 1.38 -36.22 -3.67
C LYS A 511 0.30 -36.00 -2.63
N LEU A 512 0.29 -34.80 -2.04
CA LEU A 512 -0.73 -34.30 -1.15
C LEU A 512 -1.63 -33.36 -1.95
N VAL A 513 -2.91 -33.69 -2.09
CA VAL A 513 -3.93 -32.80 -2.68
C VAL A 513 -4.90 -32.43 -1.57
N PHE A 514 -5.02 -31.15 -1.28
CA PHE A 514 -5.86 -30.71 -0.17
C PHE A 514 -6.58 -29.42 -0.46
N ASN A 515 -7.80 -29.31 0.04
CA ASN A 515 -8.56 -28.08 0.01
C ASN A 515 -8.39 -27.37 1.36
N SER A 516 -8.05 -26.08 1.34
CA SER A 516 -7.77 -25.34 2.56
C SER A 516 -8.39 -23.96 2.62
N TYR A 517 -8.78 -23.53 3.82
CA TYR A 517 -9.31 -22.19 4.10
C TYR A 517 -8.85 -21.67 5.46
N ASP A 518 -9.00 -20.37 5.67
CA ASP A 518 -8.58 -19.68 6.88
C ASP A 518 -9.59 -19.89 8.03
N PHE A 519 -9.15 -20.57 9.08
CA PHE A 519 -9.96 -20.80 10.28
C PHE A 519 -10.45 -19.49 10.90
N TYR A 520 -9.64 -18.42 10.90
CA TYR A 520 -10.05 -17.17 11.55
C TYR A 520 -11.09 -16.39 10.74
N SER A 521 -11.07 -16.53 9.41
CA SER A 521 -12.08 -15.93 8.54
C SER A 521 -13.39 -16.72 8.53
N CYS A 522 -13.33 -18.05 8.72
CA CYS A 522 -14.49 -18.94 8.60
C CYS A 522 -14.98 -19.59 9.91
N GLY A 523 -14.27 -19.38 11.02
CA GLY A 523 -14.40 -20.14 12.27
C GLY A 523 -15.74 -19.98 12.97
N GLY A 524 -16.42 -18.84 12.81
CA GLY A 524 -17.72 -18.58 13.43
C GLY A 524 -18.77 -19.65 13.09
N LYS A 525 -18.87 -20.06 11.82
CA LYS A 525 -19.82 -21.10 11.38
C LYS A 525 -19.43 -22.50 11.86
N LEU A 526 -18.13 -22.77 11.96
CA LEU A 526 -17.58 -24.02 12.50
C LEU A 526 -17.92 -24.15 13.99
N ILE A 527 -17.71 -23.08 14.75
CA ILE A 527 -18.03 -23.02 16.18
C ILE A 527 -19.55 -23.11 16.41
N GLU A 528 -20.37 -22.46 15.59
CA GLU A 528 -21.84 -22.62 15.64
C GLU A 528 -22.27 -24.08 15.42
N GLY A 529 -21.64 -24.80 14.48
CA GLY A 529 -21.85 -26.24 14.28
C GLY A 529 -21.51 -27.05 15.53
N VAL A 530 -20.33 -26.82 16.11
CA VAL A 530 -19.86 -27.51 17.33
C VAL A 530 -20.75 -27.22 18.55
N ILE A 531 -21.24 -25.99 18.70
CA ILE A 531 -22.15 -25.60 19.78
C ILE A 531 -23.51 -26.30 19.63
N ASN A 532 -24.02 -26.37 18.41
CA ASN A 532 -25.30 -27.05 18.12
C ASN A 532 -25.20 -28.57 18.33
N ASP A 533 -24.07 -29.19 18.00
CA ASP A 533 -23.81 -30.61 18.28
C ASP A 533 -23.60 -30.88 19.78
N ASN A 534 -22.93 -29.97 20.51
CA ASN A 534 -22.73 -30.10 21.96
C ASN A 534 -24.01 -29.94 22.79
N ALA A 535 -25.03 -29.22 22.30
CA ALA A 535 -26.33 -29.15 22.96
C ALA A 535 -27.00 -30.53 23.05
N VAL A 536 -26.71 -31.44 22.12
CA VAL A 536 -27.19 -32.84 22.13
C VAL A 536 -26.36 -33.70 23.09
N LEU A 537 -25.05 -33.47 23.21
CA LEU A 537 -24.14 -34.20 24.11
C LEU A 537 -24.27 -33.81 25.58
N ASN A 538 -24.58 -32.54 25.89
CA ASN A 538 -24.72 -32.06 27.27
C ASN A 538 -25.85 -32.75 28.04
N ASN A 539 -26.89 -33.24 27.36
CA ASN A 539 -27.95 -34.03 28.00
C ASN A 539 -27.46 -35.40 28.50
N ASN A 540 -26.52 -36.05 27.79
CA ASN A 540 -25.98 -37.36 28.19
C ASN A 540 -24.89 -37.25 29.28
N LEU A 541 -24.18 -36.13 29.34
CA LEU A 541 -23.12 -35.87 30.31
C LEU A 541 -23.67 -35.54 31.71
N ALA A 542 -24.84 -34.90 31.79
CA ALA A 542 -25.53 -34.65 33.04
C ALA A 542 -25.92 -35.96 33.76
N GLU A 543 -26.51 -36.92 33.04
CA GLU A 543 -26.91 -38.22 33.60
C GLU A 543 -25.70 -39.03 34.11
N LYS A 544 -24.60 -39.04 33.36
CA LYS A 544 -23.36 -39.74 33.75
C LYS A 544 -22.69 -39.11 34.99
N ASN A 545 -22.71 -37.79 35.12
CA ASN A 545 -22.11 -37.09 36.25
C ASN A 545 -22.90 -37.33 37.55
N ASP A 546 -24.22 -37.44 37.48
CA ASP A 546 -25.06 -37.82 38.62
C ASP A 546 -24.78 -39.25 39.09
N GLU A 547 -24.58 -40.18 38.15
CA GLU A 547 -24.21 -41.56 38.45
C GLU A 547 -22.82 -41.65 39.12
N ILE A 548 -21.84 -40.89 38.64
CA ILE A 548 -20.49 -40.82 39.23
C ILE A 548 -20.52 -40.22 40.64
N ASN A 549 -21.31 -39.17 40.86
CA ASN A 549 -21.44 -38.55 42.19
C ASN A 549 -22.11 -39.48 43.21
N ARG A 550 -23.10 -40.26 42.76
CA ARG A 550 -23.71 -41.30 43.59
C ARG A 550 -22.70 -42.39 43.98
N LEU A 551 -21.94 -42.91 43.01
CA LEU A 551 -20.91 -43.92 43.27
C LEU A 551 -19.79 -43.41 44.20
N ARG A 552 -19.38 -42.14 44.08
CA ARG A 552 -18.41 -41.50 45.00
C ARG A 552 -18.96 -41.38 46.42
N THR A 553 -20.24 -41.10 46.56
CA THR A 553 -20.90 -41.01 47.88
C THR A 553 -20.97 -42.39 48.54
N GLU A 554 -21.31 -43.42 47.77
CA GLU A 554 -21.28 -44.82 48.24
C GLU A 554 -19.85 -45.25 48.63
N LEU A 555 -18.85 -44.89 47.83
CA LEU A 555 -17.44 -45.19 48.11
C LEU A 555 -16.94 -44.49 49.38
N ASN A 556 -17.32 -43.23 49.62
CA ASN A 556 -16.98 -42.52 50.84
C ASN A 556 -17.65 -43.13 52.08
N MET A 557 -18.91 -43.56 51.98
CA MET A 557 -19.58 -44.30 53.07
C MET A 557 -18.83 -45.59 53.42
N VAL A 558 -18.25 -46.27 52.43
CA VAL A 558 -17.42 -47.45 52.64
C VAL A 558 -16.10 -47.09 53.34
N TYR A 559 -15.42 -46.02 52.91
CA TYR A 559 -14.14 -45.58 53.50
C TYR A 559 -14.26 -45.04 54.92
N SER A 560 -15.36 -44.34 55.24
CA SER A 560 -15.59 -43.78 56.58
C SER A 560 -16.33 -44.74 57.51
N SER A 561 -16.71 -45.93 57.04
CA SER A 561 -17.43 -46.91 57.86
C SER A 561 -16.52 -47.47 58.95
N THR A 562 -16.92 -47.29 60.21
CA THR A 562 -16.28 -47.93 61.38
C THR A 562 -16.79 -49.36 61.62
N SER A 563 -17.69 -49.86 60.76
CA SER A 563 -18.25 -51.21 60.85
C SER A 563 -17.22 -52.25 60.40
N TRP A 564 -16.79 -53.08 61.34
CA TRP A 564 -15.82 -54.17 61.12
C TRP A 564 -16.23 -55.13 59.98
N LYS A 565 -17.54 -55.27 59.72
CA LYS A 565 -18.07 -56.10 58.62
C LYS A 565 -17.81 -55.50 57.23
N MET A 566 -17.75 -54.17 57.10
CA MET A 566 -17.52 -53.46 55.83
C MET A 566 -16.03 -53.29 55.52
N THR A 567 -15.21 -53.03 56.53
CA THR A 567 -13.75 -52.78 56.35
C THR A 567 -12.91 -54.06 56.25
N GLY A 568 -13.47 -55.23 56.60
CA GLY A 568 -12.75 -56.51 56.63
C GLY A 568 -12.33 -57.03 55.25
N TRP A 569 -13.14 -56.78 54.22
CA TRP A 569 -12.84 -57.18 52.83
C TRP A 569 -11.73 -56.34 52.19
N TYR A 570 -11.71 -55.02 52.43
CA TYR A 570 -10.70 -54.12 51.86
C TYR A 570 -9.29 -54.35 52.43
N ARG A 571 -9.16 -54.75 53.70
CA ARG A 571 -7.84 -55.14 54.26
C ARG A 571 -7.26 -56.38 53.59
N LYS A 572 -8.10 -57.40 53.35
CA LYS A 572 -7.67 -58.61 52.63
C LYS A 572 -7.23 -58.31 51.19
N LEU A 573 -7.88 -57.36 50.52
CA LEU A 573 -7.50 -56.94 49.18
C LEU A 573 -6.16 -56.19 49.16
N GLY A 574 -5.92 -55.32 50.16
CA GLY A 574 -4.65 -54.61 50.33
C GLY A 574 -3.47 -55.53 50.62
N ASP A 575 -3.70 -56.62 51.36
CA ASP A 575 -2.69 -57.66 51.61
C ASP A 575 -2.40 -58.48 50.34
N PHE A 576 -3.41 -58.69 49.49
CA PHE A 576 -3.27 -59.38 48.20
C PHE A 576 -2.49 -58.55 47.16
N ILE A 577 -2.72 -57.23 47.11
CA ILE A 577 -2.05 -56.29 46.18
C ILE A 577 -0.57 -56.06 46.57
N LYS A 578 -0.22 -56.17 47.86
CA LYS A 578 1.16 -55.92 48.34
C LYS A 578 2.14 -57.08 48.13
N GLY A 579 1.75 -58.15 47.44
CA GLY A 579 2.68 -59.18 46.96
C GLY A 579 3.60 -59.76 48.05
N ARG A 580 3.12 -59.96 49.28
CA ARG A 580 3.85 -60.73 50.29
C ARG A 580 3.37 -62.17 50.24
N ASN A 581 4.10 -63.00 49.49
CA ASN A 581 4.13 -64.43 49.77
C ASN A 581 4.68 -64.64 51.20
N ARG A 582 3.80 -65.04 52.11
CA ARG A 582 3.98 -66.23 52.96
C ARG A 582 2.62 -66.80 53.32
#